data_AF-A0AA43P904-F1
#
_entry.id   AF-A0AA43P904-F1
#
_cell.length_a   1.000
_cell.length_b   1.000
_cell.length_c   1.000
_cell.angle_alpha   90.00
_cell.angle_beta   90.00
_cell.angle_gamma   90.00
#
_symmetry.space_group_name_H-M   'P 1'
#
loop_
_entity.id
_entity.type
_entity.pdbx_description
1 polymer ?
#
loop_
_entity_poly.entity_id
_entity_poly.type
_entity_poly.pdbx_seq_one_letter_code
_entity_poly.pdbx_strand_id
1 'polypeptide(L)'
;MTNNFDTCVIFAAGEYYGETPIVPAGSFVIAADGGLDHARALDVMPDVVVGDFDSITGKRPTPDERTVELPPEKDDPDLLSALKIGWFHGARLFHIYGALGGRIDHTISNIQLMALLANHGAIGFLHGNDSIVTAICDGDLDFAANDVKPGRMISVFSHSNTSVGVCEKGLKYEISDALMTSTKVNGVSNEFRHGLPAHVGVTQGTLIVTFPAEAPLPQVSWHHAFKGDLGPLDTQISSALVERGLKPHAA
;
A
#
# COMPACT_ATOMS: atom_id res chain seq x y z
N MET A 1 -17.88 4.90 14.00
CA MET A 1 -16.94 4.33 14.98
C MET A 1 -15.55 4.53 14.40
N THR A 2 -14.71 5.37 14.99
CA THR A 2 -13.30 5.49 14.60
C THR A 2 -12.54 4.38 15.30
N ASN A 3 -12.25 3.29 14.59
CA ASN A 3 -11.45 2.20 15.13
C ASN A 3 -9.99 2.67 15.23
N ASN A 4 -9.43 2.63 16.44
CA ASN A 4 -8.01 2.86 16.67
C ASN A 4 -7.26 1.60 16.23
N PHE A 5 -6.85 1.55 14.96
CA PHE A 5 -6.12 0.41 14.42
C PHE A 5 -4.67 0.47 14.87
N ASP A 6 -4.11 -0.70 15.20
CA ASP A 6 -2.68 -0.82 15.36
C ASP A 6 -2.01 -0.43 14.02
N THR A 7 -1.06 0.48 14.12
CA THR A 7 -0.35 1.06 12.98
C THR A 7 0.89 0.22 12.70
N CYS A 8 1.07 -0.19 11.45
CA CYS A 8 2.28 -0.82 10.97
C CYS A 8 2.99 0.11 9.99
N VAL A 9 4.30 0.30 10.17
CA VAL A 9 5.14 1.04 9.24
C VAL A 9 6.09 0.08 8.56
N ILE A 10 6.09 0.06 7.23
CA ILE A 10 6.92 -0.82 6.42
C ILE A 10 7.92 0.02 5.62
N PHE A 11 9.19 -0.28 5.79
CA PHE A 11 10.27 0.21 4.94
C PHE A 11 10.56 -0.84 3.87
N ALA A 12 10.28 -0.54 2.60
CA ALA A 12 10.63 -1.37 1.46
C ALA A 12 11.90 -0.85 0.76
N ALA A 13 12.40 -1.61 -0.21
CA ALA A 13 13.70 -1.40 -0.87
C ALA A 13 13.68 -0.48 -2.12
N GLY A 14 12.56 0.17 -2.42
CA GLY A 14 12.44 1.09 -3.56
C GLY A 14 12.94 2.50 -3.27
N GLU A 15 12.60 3.43 -4.15
CA GLU A 15 13.07 4.81 -4.10
C GLU A 15 12.43 5.64 -2.97
N TYR A 16 13.24 6.44 -2.28
CA TYR A 16 12.81 7.42 -1.28
C TYR A 16 13.14 8.79 -1.86
N TYR A 17 12.17 9.45 -2.45
CA TYR A 17 12.31 10.68 -3.26
C TYR A 17 12.66 11.94 -2.43
N GLY A 18 13.57 11.82 -1.46
CA GLY A 18 13.92 12.87 -0.50
C GLY A 18 12.90 13.07 0.62
N GLU A 19 11.78 12.34 0.59
CA GLU A 19 10.79 12.30 1.67
C GLU A 19 11.35 11.57 2.89
N THR A 20 11.09 12.13 4.07
CA THR A 20 11.43 11.48 5.34
C THR A 20 10.23 10.68 5.84
N PRO A 21 10.34 9.35 5.96
CA PRO A 21 9.31 8.51 6.56
C PRO A 21 8.91 9.00 7.95
N ILE A 22 7.61 8.99 8.24
CA ILE A 22 7.08 9.31 9.55
C ILE A 22 6.70 7.99 10.23
N VAL A 23 7.25 7.75 11.43
CA VAL A 23 6.94 6.58 12.24
C VAL A 23 6.18 7.03 13.49
N PRO A 24 4.84 6.91 13.52
CA PRO A 24 4.06 7.26 14.71
C PRO A 24 4.51 6.46 15.94
N ALA A 25 4.47 7.09 17.11
CA ALA A 25 4.84 6.42 18.35
C ALA A 25 3.96 5.19 18.61
N GLY A 26 4.57 4.06 18.97
CA GLY A 26 3.88 2.79 19.20
C GLY A 26 3.52 2.02 17.92
N SER A 27 3.97 2.46 16.75
CA SER A 27 3.83 1.67 15.52
C SER A 27 4.67 0.41 15.57
N PHE A 28 4.16 -0.67 14.98
CA PHE A 28 4.94 -1.87 14.69
C PHE A 28 5.74 -1.65 13.40
N VAL A 29 7.06 -1.80 13.43
CA VAL A 29 7.95 -1.45 12.32
C VAL A 29 8.52 -2.70 11.66
N ILE A 30 8.36 -2.80 10.34
CA ILE A 30 8.89 -3.89 9.54
C ILE A 30 9.84 -3.33 8.47
N ALA A 31 11.02 -3.91 8.35
CA ALA A 31 11.91 -3.68 7.22
C ALA A 31 11.79 -4.86 6.24
N ALA A 32 11.39 -4.58 5.01
CA ALA A 32 11.35 -5.55 3.91
C ALA A 32 12.63 -5.42 3.07
N ASP A 33 13.44 -6.47 3.07
CA ASP A 33 14.65 -6.62 2.27
C ASP A 33 15.61 -5.40 2.39
N GLY A 34 15.98 -4.74 1.29
CA GLY A 34 16.79 -3.52 1.27
C GLY A 34 16.22 -2.35 2.09
N GLY A 35 14.94 -2.40 2.47
CA GLY A 35 14.32 -1.45 3.40
C GLY A 35 15.01 -1.37 4.76
N LEU A 36 15.77 -2.40 5.15
CA LEU A 36 16.59 -2.38 6.38
C LEU A 36 17.66 -1.29 6.35
N ASP A 37 18.28 -1.06 5.19
CA ASP A 37 19.31 -0.03 5.06
C ASP A 37 18.70 1.38 5.21
N HIS A 38 17.49 1.59 4.69
CA HIS A 38 16.75 2.83 4.88
C HIS A 38 16.33 3.06 6.33
N ALA A 39 15.81 2.03 7.01
CA ALA A 39 15.45 2.12 8.42
C ALA A 39 16.68 2.52 9.28
N ARG A 40 17.84 1.90 9.02
CA ARG A 40 19.10 2.24 9.72
C ARG A 40 19.57 3.66 9.43
N ALA A 41 19.48 4.13 8.20
CA ALA A 41 19.86 5.49 7.83
C ALA A 41 19.03 6.56 8.55
N LEU A 42 17.84 6.19 9.04
CA LEU A 42 16.92 7.04 9.79
C LEU A 42 16.95 6.78 11.29
N ASP A 43 17.90 5.97 11.78
CA ASP A 43 18.01 5.52 13.18
C ASP A 43 16.72 4.85 13.71
N VAL A 44 15.95 4.23 12.81
CA VAL A 44 14.76 3.45 13.14
C VAL A 44 15.17 1.98 13.31
N MET A 45 14.89 1.41 14.47
CA MET A 45 15.08 -0.02 14.73
C MET A 45 13.81 -0.79 14.36
N PRO A 46 13.81 -1.65 13.32
CA PRO A 46 12.65 -2.48 13.00
C PRO A 46 12.38 -3.50 14.10
N ASP A 47 11.09 -3.81 14.32
CA ASP A 47 10.66 -4.92 15.16
C ASP A 47 10.85 -6.26 14.43
N VAL A 48 10.63 -6.25 13.10
CA VAL A 48 10.87 -7.40 12.22
C VAL A 48 11.62 -6.98 10.96
N VAL A 49 12.52 -7.84 10.50
CA VAL A 49 13.19 -7.75 9.20
C VAL A 49 12.78 -8.98 8.40
N VAL A 50 12.24 -8.79 7.20
CA VAL A 50 11.77 -9.89 6.33
C VAL A 50 12.34 -9.75 4.93
N GLY A 51 12.85 -10.84 4.36
CA GLY A 51 13.32 -10.85 2.98
C GLY A 51 14.30 -11.98 2.66
N ASP A 52 14.71 -12.08 1.41
CA ASP A 52 15.82 -12.93 0.96
C ASP A 52 17.19 -12.20 0.99
N PHE A 53 17.17 -10.89 1.26
CA PHE A 53 18.34 -10.06 1.50
C PHE A 53 19.27 -9.94 0.29
N ASP A 54 18.71 -10.02 -0.92
CA ASP A 54 19.44 -9.85 -2.17
C ASP A 54 19.64 -8.37 -2.54
N SER A 55 18.77 -7.47 -2.06
CA SER A 55 18.85 -6.03 -2.33
C SER A 55 19.51 -5.21 -1.23
N ILE A 56 19.89 -5.84 -0.11
CA ILE A 56 20.65 -5.18 0.97
C ILE A 56 22.06 -4.83 0.48
N THR A 57 22.41 -3.55 0.59
CA THR A 57 23.74 -3.01 0.29
C THR A 57 24.62 -2.88 1.53
N GLY A 58 23.99 -2.71 2.70
CA GLY A 58 24.63 -2.61 3.99
C GLY A 58 24.92 -3.96 4.64
N LYS A 59 25.05 -3.96 5.97
CA LYS A 59 25.31 -5.19 6.73
C LYS A 59 24.04 -6.06 6.74
N ARG A 60 24.13 -7.31 6.29
CA ARG A 60 23.01 -8.27 6.44
C ARG A 60 22.48 -8.34 7.88
N PRO A 61 21.17 -8.56 8.09
CA PRO A 61 20.63 -8.73 9.43
C PRO A 61 21.32 -9.90 10.13
N THR A 62 21.43 -9.83 11.45
CA THR A 62 21.90 -10.98 12.23
C THR A 62 20.72 -11.93 12.35
N PRO A 63 20.82 -13.21 11.93
CA PRO A 63 19.72 -14.15 12.08
C PRO A 63 19.37 -14.30 13.57
N ASP A 64 18.24 -13.73 13.96
CA ASP A 64 17.69 -13.72 15.31
C ASP A 64 16.16 -13.79 15.27
N GLU A 65 15.50 -13.71 16.42
CA GLU A 65 14.05 -13.81 16.55
C GLU A 65 13.27 -12.70 15.81
N ARG A 66 13.95 -11.63 15.35
CA ARG A 66 13.35 -10.52 14.59
C ARG A 66 13.54 -10.68 13.09
N THR A 67 14.26 -11.71 12.65
CA THR A 67 14.63 -11.90 11.24
C THR A 67 13.85 -13.07 10.63
N VAL A 68 13.05 -12.78 9.62
CA VAL A 68 12.32 -13.77 8.81
C VAL A 68 13.01 -13.87 7.44
N GLU A 69 13.89 -14.85 7.30
CA GLU A 69 14.57 -15.12 6.02
C GLU A 69 13.62 -15.88 5.08
N LEU A 70 13.44 -15.34 3.87
CA LEU A 70 12.60 -15.92 2.83
C LEU A 70 13.47 -16.57 1.73
N PRO A 71 12.98 -17.62 1.05
CA PRO A 71 13.70 -18.17 -0.09
C PRO A 71 13.73 -17.17 -1.27
N PRO A 72 14.80 -17.15 -2.09
CA PRO A 72 14.89 -16.26 -3.26
C PRO A 72 13.82 -16.52 -4.32
N GLU A 73 13.42 -17.78 -4.47
CA GLU A 73 12.26 -18.17 -5.28
C GLU A 73 11.07 -18.34 -4.32
N LYS A 74 10.07 -17.49 -4.48
CA LYS A 74 8.86 -17.44 -3.65
C LYS A 74 7.71 -16.87 -4.47
N ASP A 75 6.49 -17.23 -4.10
CA ASP A 75 5.30 -16.67 -4.74
C ASP A 75 4.88 -15.33 -4.15
N ASP A 76 5.18 -15.11 -2.87
CA ASP A 76 4.89 -13.87 -2.16
C ASP A 76 6.03 -12.85 -2.33
N PRO A 77 5.77 -11.67 -2.90
CA PRO A 77 6.72 -10.56 -2.81
C PRO A 77 7.04 -10.22 -1.35
N ASP A 78 8.23 -9.69 -1.08
CA ASP A 78 8.65 -9.32 0.29
C ASP A 78 7.67 -8.37 0.97
N LEU A 79 7.09 -7.45 0.20
CA LEU A 79 6.07 -6.53 0.73
C LEU A 79 4.79 -7.28 1.16
N LEU A 80 4.35 -8.30 0.43
CA LEU A 80 3.19 -9.11 0.84
C LEU A 80 3.50 -9.87 2.14
N SER A 81 4.71 -10.42 2.26
CA SER A 81 5.15 -11.07 3.51
C SER A 81 5.18 -10.09 4.68
N ALA A 82 5.70 -8.88 4.48
CA ALA A 82 5.67 -7.82 5.50
C ALA A 82 4.23 -7.43 5.90
N LEU A 83 3.31 -7.30 4.93
CA LEU A 83 1.90 -7.05 5.19
C LEU A 83 1.24 -8.17 6.00
N LYS A 84 1.52 -9.44 5.67
CA LYS A 84 1.04 -10.60 6.43
C LYS A 84 1.54 -10.57 7.88
N ILE A 85 2.82 -10.29 8.10
CA ILE A 85 3.41 -10.17 9.44
C ILE A 85 2.72 -9.07 10.24
N GLY A 86 2.59 -7.86 9.69
CA GLY A 86 1.89 -6.76 10.36
C GLY A 86 0.42 -7.08 10.63
N TRP A 87 -0.25 -7.76 9.70
CA TRP A 87 -1.63 -8.23 9.86
C TRP A 87 -1.79 -9.21 11.02
N PHE A 88 -0.88 -10.18 11.14
CA PHE A 88 -0.86 -11.15 12.25
C PHE A 88 -0.56 -10.49 13.59
N HIS A 89 0.21 -9.40 13.60
CA HIS A 89 0.44 -8.57 14.77
C HIS A 89 -0.80 -7.72 15.15
N GLY A 90 -1.87 -7.73 14.35
CA GLY A 90 -3.10 -7.00 14.60
C GLY A 90 -3.25 -5.68 13.84
N ALA A 91 -2.24 -5.30 13.05
CA ALA A 91 -2.28 -4.05 12.30
C ALA A 91 -3.34 -4.06 11.20
N ARG A 92 -4.02 -2.93 11.04
CA ARG A 92 -4.99 -2.69 9.95
C ARG A 92 -4.80 -1.33 9.29
N LEU A 93 -3.89 -0.51 9.81
CA LEU A 93 -3.43 0.72 9.19
C LEU A 93 -1.95 0.53 8.83
N PHE A 94 -1.62 0.63 7.55
CA PHE A 94 -0.27 0.43 7.03
C PHE A 94 0.27 1.70 6.38
N HIS A 95 1.47 2.13 6.78
CA HIS A 95 2.25 3.15 6.10
C HIS A 95 3.45 2.48 5.45
N ILE A 96 3.63 2.65 4.15
CA ILE A 96 4.63 1.90 3.39
C ILE A 96 5.47 2.88 2.60
N TYR A 97 6.77 2.86 2.84
CA TYR A 97 7.76 3.71 2.18
C TYR A 97 8.67 2.88 1.27
N GLY A 98 9.22 3.50 0.22
CA GLY A 98 10.07 2.78 -0.74
C GLY A 98 9.31 1.75 -1.56
N ALA A 99 8.02 1.96 -1.82
CA ALA A 99 7.17 1.00 -2.53
C ALA A 99 6.55 1.58 -3.82
N LEU A 100 6.93 2.81 -4.20
CA LEU A 100 6.51 3.46 -5.44
C LEU A 100 7.74 3.84 -6.26
N GLY A 101 7.64 3.71 -7.58
CA GLY A 101 8.66 4.17 -8.50
C GLY A 101 9.78 3.17 -8.80
N GLY A 102 10.78 3.60 -9.55
CA GLY A 102 11.83 2.74 -10.10
C GLY A 102 11.25 1.68 -11.05
N ARG A 103 11.11 0.45 -10.55
CA ARG A 103 10.56 -0.70 -11.28
C ARG A 103 9.03 -0.64 -11.37
N ILE A 104 8.51 -0.49 -12.59
CA ILE A 104 7.07 -0.34 -12.85
C ILE A 104 6.26 -1.58 -12.45
N ASP A 105 6.83 -2.77 -12.64
CA ASP A 105 6.23 -4.05 -12.26
C ASP A 105 6.04 -4.16 -10.74
N HIS A 106 7.04 -3.74 -9.95
CA HIS A 106 6.91 -3.66 -8.49
C HIS A 106 5.86 -2.62 -8.07
N THR A 107 5.85 -1.45 -8.72
CA THR A 107 4.84 -0.42 -8.44
C THR A 107 3.42 -0.94 -8.67
N ILE A 108 3.18 -1.63 -9.80
CA ILE A 108 1.87 -2.24 -10.10
C ILE A 108 1.51 -3.30 -9.05
N SER A 109 2.44 -4.17 -8.68
CA SER A 109 2.24 -5.19 -7.65
C SER A 109 1.85 -4.56 -6.31
N ASN A 110 2.57 -3.52 -5.88
CA ASN A 110 2.31 -2.83 -4.61
C ASN A 110 0.92 -2.15 -4.59
N ILE A 111 0.48 -1.60 -5.71
CA ILE A 111 -0.89 -1.05 -5.85
C ILE A 111 -1.94 -2.16 -5.72
N GLN A 112 -1.70 -3.34 -6.29
CA GLN A 112 -2.59 -4.50 -6.12
C GLN A 112 -2.65 -4.96 -4.66
N LEU A 113 -1.53 -4.89 -3.92
CA LEU A 113 -1.51 -5.18 -2.49
C LEU A 113 -2.36 -4.19 -1.68
N MET A 114 -2.48 -2.93 -2.09
CA MET A 114 -3.39 -1.99 -1.43
C MET A 114 -4.85 -2.41 -1.62
N ALA A 115 -5.21 -2.83 -2.84
CA ALA A 115 -6.54 -3.38 -3.10
C ALA A 115 -6.80 -4.67 -2.31
N LEU A 116 -5.78 -5.53 -2.13
CA LEU A 116 -5.88 -6.71 -1.26
C LEU A 116 -6.20 -6.29 0.17
N LEU A 117 -5.45 -5.37 0.78
CA LEU A 117 -5.73 -4.87 2.13
C LEU A 117 -7.16 -4.31 2.26
N ALA A 118 -7.58 -3.49 1.29
CA ALA A 118 -8.90 -2.88 1.28
C ALA A 118 -10.02 -3.93 1.25
N ASN A 119 -9.86 -5.01 0.47
CA ASN A 119 -10.81 -6.12 0.41
C ASN A 119 -10.91 -6.95 1.70
N HIS A 120 -10.01 -6.75 2.66
CA HIS A 120 -10.07 -7.36 3.98
C HIS A 120 -10.37 -6.34 5.10
N GLY A 121 -10.71 -5.10 4.76
CA GLY A 121 -11.07 -4.07 5.74
C GLY A 121 -9.88 -3.45 6.47
N ALA A 122 -8.71 -3.45 5.84
CA ALA A 122 -7.56 -2.64 6.25
C ALA A 122 -7.33 -1.49 5.25
N ILE A 123 -6.49 -0.54 5.65
CA ILE A 123 -6.06 0.57 4.79
C ILE A 123 -4.54 0.61 4.74
N GLY A 124 -4.00 0.77 3.53
CA GLY A 124 -2.58 0.97 3.29
C GLY A 124 -2.32 2.26 2.52
N PHE A 125 -1.26 2.96 2.89
CA PHE A 125 -0.78 4.16 2.22
C PHE A 125 0.64 3.90 1.71
N LEU A 126 0.79 3.81 0.38
CA LEU A 126 2.09 3.82 -0.28
C LEU A 126 2.54 5.27 -0.42
N HIS A 127 3.66 5.64 0.19
CA HIS A 127 4.24 6.98 0.12
C HIS A 127 5.35 7.03 -0.93
N GLY A 128 5.36 8.05 -1.76
CA GLY A 128 6.50 8.37 -2.61
C GLY A 128 6.24 9.41 -3.70
N ASN A 129 7.27 10.21 -3.98
CA ASN A 129 7.32 11.23 -5.01
C ASN A 129 6.18 12.28 -4.89
N ASP A 130 6.08 12.91 -3.72
CA ASP A 130 5.04 13.85 -3.30
C ASP A 130 3.61 13.29 -3.43
N SER A 131 3.45 11.97 -3.52
CA SER A 131 2.18 11.31 -3.79
C SER A 131 1.94 10.16 -2.83
N ILE A 132 0.66 9.89 -2.57
CA ILE A 132 0.19 8.75 -1.82
C ILE A 132 -0.73 7.94 -2.72
N VAL A 133 -0.56 6.62 -2.69
CA VAL A 133 -1.51 5.68 -3.29
C VAL A 133 -2.15 4.84 -2.20
N THR A 134 -3.47 4.73 -2.26
CA THR A 134 -4.27 3.91 -1.34
C THR A 134 -5.38 3.18 -2.11
N ALA A 135 -6.12 2.33 -1.41
CA ALA A 135 -7.30 1.67 -1.94
C ALA A 135 -8.42 1.61 -0.89
N ILE A 136 -9.67 1.69 -1.35
CA ILE A 136 -10.85 1.56 -0.50
C ILE A 136 -11.83 0.59 -1.15
N CYS A 137 -12.40 -0.33 -0.36
CA CYS A 137 -13.41 -1.28 -0.78
C CYS A 137 -14.66 -1.06 0.06
N ASP A 138 -15.81 -0.92 -0.60
CA ASP A 138 -17.14 -0.78 0.03
C ASP A 138 -17.12 0.19 1.23
N GLY A 139 -16.68 1.42 0.96
CA GLY A 139 -16.32 2.38 2.00
C GLY A 139 -16.00 3.77 1.47
N ASP A 140 -15.53 4.62 2.39
CA ASP A 140 -15.34 6.06 2.19
C ASP A 140 -13.98 6.54 2.69
N LEU A 141 -13.47 7.55 1.99
CA LEU A 141 -12.31 8.35 2.35
C LEU A 141 -12.75 9.81 2.48
N ASP A 142 -12.80 10.30 3.72
CA ASP A 142 -13.18 11.67 4.05
C ASP A 142 -11.93 12.51 4.37
N PHE A 143 -11.64 13.47 3.50
CA PHE A 143 -10.53 14.40 3.64
C PHE A 143 -11.01 15.66 4.35
N ALA A 144 -10.29 16.05 5.40
CA ALA A 144 -10.52 17.34 6.07
C ALA A 144 -10.30 18.52 5.11
N ALA A 145 -10.87 19.68 5.44
CA ALA A 145 -10.63 20.91 4.69
C ALA A 145 -9.12 21.18 4.57
N ASN A 146 -8.67 21.46 3.34
CA ASN A 146 -7.25 21.56 3.03
C ASN A 146 -6.99 22.58 1.91
N ASP A 147 -5.72 22.95 1.78
CA ASP A 147 -5.25 23.95 0.82
C ASP A 147 -4.13 23.37 -0.06
N VAL A 148 -4.36 22.16 -0.58
CA VAL A 148 -3.48 21.51 -1.57
C VAL A 148 -3.28 22.44 -2.77
N LYS A 149 -2.04 22.53 -3.24
CA LYS A 149 -1.68 23.48 -4.31
C LYS A 149 -2.36 23.10 -5.62
N PRO A 150 -2.85 24.09 -6.40
CA PRO A 150 -3.39 23.85 -7.73
C PRO A 150 -2.41 23.07 -8.62
N GLY A 151 -2.93 22.15 -9.43
CA GLY A 151 -2.13 21.28 -10.29
C GLY A 151 -1.56 20.03 -9.62
N ARG A 152 -1.80 19.83 -8.31
CA ARG A 152 -1.55 18.56 -7.62
C ARG A 152 -2.84 17.71 -7.67
N MET A 153 -2.75 16.54 -8.29
CA MET A 153 -3.94 15.79 -8.70
C MET A 153 -4.34 14.74 -7.66
N ILE A 154 -5.65 14.61 -7.46
CA ILE A 154 -6.28 13.41 -6.93
C ILE A 154 -6.90 12.64 -8.10
N SER A 155 -6.69 11.32 -8.14
CA SER A 155 -7.24 10.45 -9.19
C SER A 155 -7.85 9.20 -8.58
N VAL A 156 -8.98 8.78 -9.13
CA VAL A 156 -9.77 7.64 -8.68
C VAL A 156 -9.89 6.65 -9.84
N PHE A 157 -9.58 5.39 -9.58
CA PHE A 157 -9.63 4.31 -10.57
C PHE A 157 -10.39 3.12 -10.01
N SER A 158 -11.22 2.49 -10.84
CA SER A 158 -11.82 1.21 -10.47
C SER A 158 -10.77 0.11 -10.55
N HIS A 159 -10.48 -0.54 -9.42
CA HIS A 159 -9.69 -1.78 -9.40
C HIS A 159 -10.56 -2.97 -9.80
N SER A 160 -11.79 -3.03 -9.28
CA SER A 160 -12.78 -4.03 -9.67
C SER A 160 -13.16 -3.87 -11.14
N ASN A 161 -13.62 -4.97 -11.77
CA ASN A 161 -14.21 -4.93 -13.11
C ASN A 161 -15.30 -3.86 -13.21
N THR A 162 -16.09 -3.71 -12.15
CA THR A 162 -17.08 -2.65 -12.00
C THR A 162 -17.14 -2.20 -10.55
N SER A 163 -17.11 -0.89 -10.35
CA SER A 163 -17.37 -0.22 -9.07
C SER A 163 -18.65 0.60 -9.20
N VAL A 164 -19.58 0.43 -8.27
CA VAL A 164 -20.94 0.98 -8.31
C VAL A 164 -21.13 1.96 -7.16
N GLY A 165 -21.89 3.03 -7.42
CA GLY A 165 -22.15 4.07 -6.43
C GLY A 165 -20.89 4.85 -6.08
N VAL A 166 -20.04 5.11 -7.08
CA VAL A 166 -18.84 5.94 -6.88
C VAL A 166 -19.24 7.39 -6.68
N CYS A 167 -18.71 8.02 -5.64
CA CYS A 167 -18.99 9.39 -5.28
C CYS A 167 -17.69 10.17 -5.04
N GLU A 168 -17.60 11.36 -5.63
CA GLU A 168 -16.53 12.34 -5.43
C GLU A 168 -17.18 13.69 -5.10
N LYS A 169 -17.04 14.20 -3.87
CA LYS A 169 -17.61 15.50 -3.44
C LYS A 169 -16.53 16.43 -2.92
N GLY A 170 -16.73 17.74 -3.05
CA GLY A 170 -15.75 18.72 -2.58
C GLY A 170 -14.47 18.80 -3.44
N LEU A 171 -14.39 18.01 -4.51
CA LEU A 171 -13.36 18.09 -5.53
C LEU A 171 -13.82 19.01 -6.68
N LYS A 172 -12.90 19.38 -7.58
CA LYS A 172 -13.17 20.25 -8.73
C LYS A 172 -14.21 19.65 -9.68
N TYR A 173 -14.11 18.36 -9.95
CA TYR A 173 -15.12 17.59 -10.68
C TYR A 173 -15.87 16.70 -9.69
N GLU A 174 -17.14 17.01 -9.46
CA GLU A 174 -17.96 16.21 -8.56
C GLU A 174 -18.65 15.07 -9.32
N ILE A 175 -18.71 13.91 -8.67
CA ILE A 175 -19.35 12.70 -9.17
C ILE A 175 -20.33 12.21 -8.10
N SER A 176 -21.55 11.87 -8.52
CA SER A 176 -22.56 11.31 -7.64
C SER A 176 -23.14 10.06 -8.29
N ASP A 177 -23.07 8.95 -7.56
CA ASP A 177 -23.67 7.66 -7.94
C ASP A 177 -23.25 7.17 -9.34
N ALA A 178 -21.94 7.21 -9.61
CA ALA A 178 -21.41 6.76 -10.89
C ALA A 178 -21.06 5.27 -10.89
N LEU A 179 -21.09 4.69 -12.09
CA LEU A 179 -20.52 3.38 -12.39
C LEU A 179 -19.17 3.56 -13.08
N MET A 180 -18.12 2.98 -12.50
CA MET A 180 -16.77 2.96 -13.06
C MET A 180 -16.36 1.52 -13.40
N THR A 181 -15.54 1.36 -14.44
CA THR A 181 -15.02 0.05 -14.86
C THR A 181 -13.51 0.10 -14.98
N SER A 182 -12.82 -1.00 -14.70
CA SER A 182 -11.34 -1.07 -14.71
C SER A 182 -10.71 -0.74 -16.07
N THR A 183 -11.48 -0.76 -17.16
CA THR A 183 -11.02 -0.46 -18.53
C THR A 183 -11.39 0.94 -19.02
N LYS A 184 -12.05 1.77 -18.20
CA LYS A 184 -12.40 3.15 -18.55
C LYS A 184 -11.65 4.12 -17.65
N VAL A 185 -10.98 5.08 -18.28
CA VAL A 185 -10.20 6.11 -17.59
C VAL A 185 -11.08 7.33 -17.32
N ASN A 186 -12.03 7.17 -16.40
CA ASN A 186 -12.92 8.24 -15.95
C ASN A 186 -12.63 8.44 -14.45
N GLY A 187 -12.03 9.57 -14.04
CA GLY A 187 -11.59 9.79 -12.64
C GLY A 187 -10.12 10.23 -12.49
N VAL A 188 -9.42 10.45 -13.60
CA VAL A 188 -8.05 10.98 -13.60
C VAL A 188 -8.02 12.51 -13.49
N SER A 189 -6.99 13.02 -12.82
CA SER A 189 -6.64 14.45 -12.80
C SER A 189 -7.75 15.36 -12.25
N ASN A 190 -8.35 14.96 -11.14
CA ASN A 190 -9.22 15.82 -10.34
C ASN A 190 -8.38 16.65 -9.35
N GLU A 191 -8.98 17.65 -8.71
CA GLU A 191 -8.27 18.58 -7.83
C GLU A 191 -9.08 18.82 -6.55
N PHE A 192 -8.39 18.91 -5.42
CA PHE A 192 -8.98 19.42 -4.18
C PHE A 192 -9.40 20.88 -4.36
N ARG A 193 -10.48 21.29 -3.67
CA ARG A 193 -10.92 22.68 -3.63
C ARG A 193 -10.44 23.34 -2.36
N HIS A 194 -9.83 24.51 -2.51
CA HIS A 194 -9.26 25.30 -1.42
C HIS A 194 -10.25 25.50 -0.26
N GLY A 195 -9.82 25.17 0.96
CA GLY A 195 -10.58 25.34 2.20
C GLY A 195 -11.83 24.46 2.33
N LEU A 196 -12.06 23.49 1.44
CA LEU A 196 -13.23 22.61 1.50
C LEU A 196 -12.81 21.18 1.86
N PRO A 197 -13.61 20.47 2.68
CA PRO A 197 -13.45 19.03 2.82
C PRO A 197 -13.79 18.33 1.51
N ALA A 198 -13.22 17.15 1.30
CA ALA A 198 -13.49 16.32 0.14
C ALA A 198 -13.83 14.89 0.55
N HIS A 199 -14.54 14.18 -0.32
CA HIS A 199 -15.00 12.82 -0.07
C HIS A 199 -14.84 11.99 -1.33
N VAL A 200 -14.29 10.78 -1.17
CA VAL A 200 -14.26 9.74 -2.20
C VAL A 200 -14.86 8.47 -1.60
N GLY A 201 -15.93 7.94 -2.19
CA GLY A 201 -16.62 6.77 -1.68
C GLY A 201 -17.08 5.83 -2.78
N VAL A 202 -17.31 4.56 -2.42
CA VAL A 202 -17.84 3.52 -3.30
C VAL A 202 -18.78 2.63 -2.52
N THR A 203 -19.96 2.35 -3.08
CA THR A 203 -20.95 1.47 -2.44
C THR A 203 -20.59 0.00 -2.63
N GLN A 204 -20.13 -0.37 -3.82
CA GLN A 204 -19.69 -1.74 -4.13
C GLN A 204 -18.49 -1.73 -5.08
N GLY A 205 -17.43 -2.45 -4.73
CA GLY A 205 -16.18 -2.57 -5.48
C GLY A 205 -15.01 -1.88 -4.79
N THR A 206 -13.82 -2.06 -5.37
CA THR A 206 -12.58 -1.48 -4.86
C THR A 206 -12.10 -0.36 -5.78
N LEU A 207 -11.76 0.77 -5.19
CA LEU A 207 -11.13 1.90 -5.86
C LEU A 207 -9.64 1.97 -5.48
N ILE A 208 -8.78 2.30 -6.46
CA ILE A 208 -7.45 2.85 -6.20
C ILE A 208 -7.57 4.37 -6.23
N VAL A 209 -7.02 5.03 -5.21
CA VAL A 209 -7.01 6.48 -5.11
C VAL A 209 -5.57 6.96 -4.97
N THR A 210 -5.16 7.88 -5.83
CA THR A 210 -3.89 8.58 -5.73
C THR A 210 -4.15 10.02 -5.32
N PHE A 211 -3.37 10.58 -4.39
CA PHE A 211 -3.51 11.97 -3.99
C PHE A 211 -2.17 12.57 -3.53
N PRO A 212 -2.02 13.91 -3.49
CA PRO A 212 -0.76 14.54 -3.12
C PRO A 212 -0.45 14.31 -1.63
N ALA A 213 0.82 14.08 -1.30
CA ALA A 213 1.25 13.83 0.08
C ALA A 213 1.05 15.03 1.03
N GLU A 214 0.90 16.25 0.48
CA GLU A 214 0.55 17.44 1.25
C GLU A 214 -0.94 17.51 1.64
N ALA A 215 -1.80 16.67 1.05
CA ALA A 215 -3.18 16.54 1.48
C ALA A 215 -3.24 15.81 2.83
N PRO A 216 -4.22 16.13 3.70
CA PRO A 216 -4.41 15.37 4.93
C PRO A 216 -4.74 13.91 4.60
N LEU A 217 -4.28 12.97 5.43
CA LEU A 217 -4.74 11.59 5.33
C LEU A 217 -6.25 11.53 5.58
N PRO A 218 -7.01 10.74 4.80
CA PRO A 218 -8.45 10.67 4.94
C PRO A 218 -8.83 9.91 6.22
N GLN A 219 -9.95 10.31 6.82
CA GLN A 219 -10.69 9.44 7.72
C GLN A 219 -11.34 8.32 6.89
N VAL A 220 -11.15 7.07 7.32
CA VAL A 220 -11.66 5.89 6.62
C VAL A 220 -12.89 5.35 7.32
N SER A 221 -13.93 5.04 6.56
CA SER A 221 -15.09 4.25 7.02
C SER A 221 -15.44 3.14 6.04
N TRP A 222 -16.00 2.06 6.56
CA TRP A 222 -16.49 0.94 5.75
C TRP A 222 -17.99 0.77 5.93
N HIS A 223 -18.67 0.34 4.88
CA HIS A 223 -20.12 0.14 4.88
C HIS A 223 -20.52 -1.19 5.50
N HIS A 224 -19.57 -2.12 5.64
CA HIS A 224 -19.77 -3.39 6.32
C HIS A 224 -18.50 -3.87 7.05
N ALA A 225 -18.66 -4.89 7.90
CA ALA A 225 -17.53 -5.59 8.49
C ALA A 225 -16.90 -6.56 7.49
N PHE A 226 -15.58 -6.66 7.50
CA PHE A 226 -14.83 -7.62 6.69
C PHE A 226 -14.51 -8.89 7.49
N LYS A 227 -14.28 -10.00 6.78
CA LYS A 227 -13.91 -11.30 7.36
C LYS A 227 -12.70 -11.86 6.61
N GLY A 228 -11.98 -12.76 7.27
CA GLY A 228 -10.79 -13.42 6.71
C GLY A 228 -9.49 -12.74 7.13
N ASP A 229 -8.39 -13.26 6.58
CA ASP A 229 -7.03 -12.78 6.77
C ASP A 229 -6.31 -12.75 5.41
N LEU A 230 -5.04 -12.32 5.42
CA LEU A 230 -4.20 -12.29 4.22
C LEU A 230 -3.62 -13.67 3.84
N GLY A 231 -4.02 -14.74 4.52
CA GLY A 231 -3.43 -16.07 4.41
C GLY A 231 -2.15 -16.24 5.22
N PRO A 232 -1.64 -17.48 5.35
CA PRO A 232 -0.35 -17.75 5.99
C PRO A 232 0.80 -17.11 5.19
N LEU A 233 1.93 -16.87 5.85
CA LEU A 233 3.19 -16.58 5.16
C LEU A 233 3.53 -17.76 4.25
N ASP A 234 3.73 -17.50 2.95
CA ASP A 234 4.18 -18.51 2.03
C ASP A 234 5.70 -18.49 1.93
N THR A 235 6.33 -19.58 2.36
CA THR A 235 7.78 -19.78 2.27
C THR A 235 8.12 -20.90 1.28
N GLN A 236 7.18 -21.30 0.42
CA GLN A 236 7.34 -22.37 -0.57
C GLN A 236 7.40 -21.81 -2.00
N ILE A 237 7.95 -22.62 -2.92
CA ILE A 237 8.01 -22.33 -4.36
C ILE A 237 6.81 -23.00 -5.04
N SER A 238 5.93 -22.24 -5.68
CA SER A 238 4.83 -22.81 -6.48
C SER A 238 5.34 -23.62 -7.67
N SER A 239 4.62 -24.68 -7.99
CA SER A 239 4.78 -25.46 -9.22
C SER A 239 4.68 -24.62 -10.51
N ALA A 240 4.04 -23.45 -10.47
CA ALA A 240 3.94 -22.53 -11.60
C ALA A 240 5.29 -21.85 -11.96
N LEU A 241 6.19 -21.66 -10.98
CA LEU A 241 7.55 -21.16 -11.20
C LEU A 241 8.49 -22.28 -11.67
N VAL A 242 8.22 -23.53 -11.26
CA VAL A 242 8.99 -24.72 -11.65
C VAL A 242 8.87 -25.02 -13.15
N GLU A 243 7.72 -24.78 -13.78
CA GLU A 243 7.54 -25.02 -15.23
C GLU A 243 8.36 -24.07 -16.14
N ARG A 244 8.92 -22.96 -15.60
CA ARG A 244 9.82 -22.05 -16.34
C ARG A 244 11.30 -22.39 -16.19
N GLY A 245 11.65 -23.44 -15.45
CA GLY A 245 13.02 -23.94 -15.33
C GLY A 245 13.53 -24.52 -16.65
N LEU A 246 14.42 -23.77 -17.31
CA LEU A 246 15.29 -24.23 -18.40
C LEU A 246 15.78 -25.65 -18.14
N LYS A 247 15.59 -26.54 -19.12
CA LYS A 247 16.30 -27.83 -19.16
C LYS A 247 17.80 -27.53 -19.01
N PRO A 248 18.53 -28.23 -18.12
CA PRO A 248 19.97 -28.11 -18.07
C PRO A 248 20.54 -28.47 -19.45
N HIS A 249 21.31 -27.56 -20.04
CA HIS A 249 22.16 -27.93 -21.18
C HIS A 249 23.16 -28.96 -20.67
N ALA A 250 22.91 -30.22 -21.02
CA ALA A 250 23.91 -31.28 -20.94
C ALA A 250 25.05 -30.94 -21.92
N ALA A 251 26.27 -31.15 -21.44
CA ALA A 251 27.55 -30.94 -22.12
C ALA A 251 27.65 -31.61 -23.50
#